data_AF-A0A7C1JBG5-F1
#
_entry.id   AF-A0A7C1JBG5-F1
#
_cell.length_a   1.000
_cell.length_b   1.000
_cell.length_c   1.000
_cell.angle_alpha   90.00
_cell.angle_beta   90.00
_cell.angle_gamma   90.00
#
_symmetry.space_group_name_H-M   'P 1'
#
loop_
_entity.id
_entity.type
_entity.pdbx_description
1 polymer ?
#
loop_
_entity_poly.entity_id
_entity_poly.type
_entity_poly.pdbx_seq_one_letter_code
_entity_poly.pdbx_strand_id
1 'polypeptide(L)' 'MARITIEDCLEVIPNRFTLCHIAAKRAKMLKKGATPLVQSKNREIVTALREIAARKIYLKK' A
#
# COMPACT_ATOMS: atom_id res chain seq x y z
N MET A 1 -5.32 -11.52 11.96
CA MET A 1 -6.17 -10.38 11.53
C MET A 1 -5.27 -9.22 11.13
N ALA A 2 -5.23 -8.81 9.86
CA ALA A 2 -4.41 -7.69 9.44
C ALA A 2 -5.00 -6.39 10.00
N ARG A 3 -4.44 -5.90 11.11
CA ARG A 3 -4.76 -4.62 11.77
C ARG A 3 -4.22 -3.47 10.91
N ILE A 4 -4.87 -3.21 9.79
CA ILE A 4 -4.62 -2.04 8.94
C ILE A 4 -5.99 -1.54 8.49
N THR A 5 -6.24 -0.25 8.68
CA THR A 5 -7.52 0.36 8.33
C THR A 5 -7.36 1.23 7.09
N ILE A 6 -8.48 1.54 6.43
CA ILE A 6 -8.44 2.37 5.22
C ILE A 6 -8.18 3.82 5.62
N GLU A 7 -8.62 4.22 6.82
CA GLU A 7 -8.37 5.51 7.43
C GLU A 7 -6.86 5.83 7.46
N ASP A 8 -6.02 4.89 7.93
CA ASP A 8 -4.56 5.05 7.97
C ASP A 8 -3.96 5.34 6.58
N CYS A 9 -4.55 4.76 5.53
CA CYS A 9 -4.10 4.97 4.15
C CYS A 9 -4.58 6.31 3.58
N LEU A 10 -5.76 6.77 4.00
CA LEU A 10 -6.36 8.03 3.54
C LEU A 10 -5.66 9.25 4.16
N GLU A 11 -5.05 9.12 5.33
CA GLU A 11 -4.18 10.17 5.89
C GLU A 11 -2.97 10.48 4.99
N VAL A 12 -2.50 9.50 4.22
CA VAL A 12 -1.37 9.65 3.30
C VAL A 12 -1.85 10.03 1.89
N ILE A 13 -2.94 9.40 1.43
CA ILE A 13 -3.50 9.61 0.10
C ILE A 13 -5.00 9.92 0.26
N PRO A 14 -5.41 11.20 0.32
CA PRO A 14 -6.80 11.57 0.64
C PRO A 14 -7.81 11.14 -0.43
N ASN A 15 -7.35 10.93 -1.67
CA ASN A 15 -8.21 10.46 -2.76
C ASN A 15 -8.27 8.92 -2.82
N ARG A 16 -9.46 8.37 -2.58
CA ARG A 16 -9.75 6.92 -2.59
C ARG A 16 -9.47 6.26 -3.95
N PHE A 17 -9.74 6.94 -5.05
CA PHE A 17 -9.48 6.41 -6.40
C PHE A 17 -7.97 6.33 -6.66
N THR A 18 -7.25 7.39 -6.29
CA THR A 18 -5.78 7.43 -6.39
C THR A 18 -5.14 6.38 -5.48
N LEU A 19 -5.64 6.21 -4.25
CA LEU A 19 -5.22 5.18 -3.32
C LEU A 19 -5.36 3.78 -3.95
N CYS A 20 -6.55 3.47 -4.49
CA CYS A 20 -6.81 2.19 -5.15
C CYS A 20 -5.84 1.95 -6.32
N HIS A 21 -5.63 2.97 -7.16
CA HIS A 21 -4.76 2.86 -8.32
C HIS A 21 -3.28 2.64 -7.94
N ILE A 22 -2.79 3.31 -6.89
CA ILE A 22 -1.42 3.15 -6.39
C ILE A 22 -1.25 1.80 -5.69
N ALA A 23 -2.19 1.41 -4.84
CA ALA A 23 -2.18 0.11 -4.17
C ALA A 23 -2.18 -1.04 -5.18
N ALA A 24 -3.02 -0.97 -6.21
CA ALA A 24 -3.06 -1.96 -7.28
C ALA A 24 -1.74 -2.00 -8.08
N LYS A 25 -1.18 -0.84 -8.44
CA LYS A 25 0.10 -0.76 -9.13
C LYS A 25 1.23 -1.36 -8.30
N ARG A 26 1.28 -1.05 -7.00
CA ARG A 26 2.29 -1.57 -6.08
C ARG A 26 2.13 -3.07 -5.82
N ALA A 27 0.91 -3.54 -5.59
CA ALA A 27 0.65 -4.96 -5.42
C ALA A 27 1.11 -5.77 -6.64
N LYS A 28 0.92 -5.26 -7.86
CA LYS A 28 1.48 -5.87 -9.08
C LYS A 28 3.02 -5.92 -9.08
N MET A 29 3.70 -4.91 -8.55
CA MET A 29 5.17 -4.94 -8.44
C MET A 29 5.62 -6.01 -7.43
N LEU A 30 4.99 -6.07 -6.26
CA LEU A 30 5.27 -7.09 -5.25
C LEU A 30 5.04 -8.49 -5.79
N LYS A 31 3.96 -8.69 -6.56
CA LYS A 31 3.66 -9.96 -7.26
C LYS A 31 4.72 -10.34 -8.29
N LYS A 32 5.38 -9.35 -8.91
CA LYS A 32 6.50 -9.55 -9.84
C LYS A 32 7.84 -9.82 -9.12
N GLY A 33 7.86 -9.92 -7.79
CA GLY A 33 9.06 -10.17 -7.01
C GLY A 33 9.77 -8.90 -6.52
N ALA A 34 9.13 -7.72 -6.58
CA ALA A 34 9.69 -6.52 -5.96
C ALA A 34 9.83 -6.71 -4.45
N THR A 35 10.90 -6.18 -3.88
CA THR A 35 11.15 -6.24 -2.43
C THR A 35 10.12 -5.41 -1.66
N PRO A 36 9.42 -6.03 -0.67
CA PRO A 36 8.54 -5.29 0.22
C PRO A 36 9.35 -4.39 1.16
N LEU A 37 8.90 -3.15 1.32
CA LEU A 37 9.49 -2.13 2.20
C LEU A 37 9.03 -2.29 3.65
N VAL A 38 7.95 -3.05 3.86
CA VAL A 38 7.40 -3.37 5.17
C VAL A 38 7.27 -4.88 5.27
N GLN A 39 7.83 -5.46 6.34
CA GLN A 39 7.64 -6.89 6.62
C GLN A 39 6.16 -7.16 6.90
N SER A 40 5.58 -8.06 6.10
CA SER A 40 4.19 -8.45 6.21
C SER A 40 4.07 -9.92 5.79
N LYS A 41 3.39 -10.73 6.61
CA LYS A 41 3.02 -12.11 6.28
C LYS A 41 1.72 -12.19 5.46
N ASN A 42 1.18 -11.05 5.04
CA ASN A 42 -0.09 -10.97 4.32
C ASN A 42 0.11 -10.96 2.79
N ARG A 43 -0.99 -11.12 2.04
CA ARG A 43 -1.02 -10.98 0.58
C ARG A 43 -0.45 -9.64 0.12
N GLU A 44 0.03 -9.59 -1.13
CA GLU A 44 0.73 -8.42 -1.68
C GLU A 44 -0.11 -7.13 -1.60
N ILE A 45 -1.42 -7.24 -1.75
CA ILE A 45 -2.37 -6.12 -1.66
C ILE A 45 -2.34 -5.48 -0.26
N VAL A 46 -2.36 -6.31 0.79
CA VAL A 46 -2.34 -5.84 2.18
C VAL A 46 -0.96 -5.26 2.52
N THR A 47 0.09 -5.87 1.98
CA THR A 47 1.46 -5.35 2.12
C THR A 47 1.60 -3.98 1.44
N ALA A 48 1.05 -3.80 0.24
CA ALA A 48 1.04 -2.51 -0.44
C ALA A 48 0.29 -1.43 0.35
N LEU A 49 -0.89 -1.74 0.91
CA LEU A 49 -1.63 -0.81 1.76
C LEU A 49 -0.85 -0.45 3.04
N ARG A 50 -0.16 -1.43 3.65
CA ARG A 50 0.74 -1.19 4.80
C ARG A 50 1.92 -0.29 4.44
N GLU A 51 2.50 -0.45 3.26
CA GLU A 51 3.57 0.43 2.79
C GLU A 51 3.09 1.87 2.58
N ILE A 52 1.85 2.05 2.12
CA ILE A 52 1.21 3.37 1.95
C ILE A 52 0.98 4.00 3.32
N ALA A 53 0.34 3.28 4.26
CA ALA A 53 0.11 3.76 5.62
C ALA A 53 1.43 4.08 6.37
N ALA A 54 2.49 3.31 6.11
CA ALA A 54 3.83 3.57 6.66
C ALA A 54 4.57 4.75 6.00
N ARG A 55 3.90 5.51 5.12
CA ARG A 55 4.45 6.65 4.35
C ARG A 55 5.70 6.28 3.53
N LYS A 56 5.86 5.00 3.18
CA LYS A 56 6.95 4.53 2.31
C LYS A 56 6.61 4.66 0.84
N ILE A 57 5.32 4.73 0.52
CA ILE A 57 4.81 4.86 -0.85
C ILE A 57 3.81 6.01 -0.88
N TYR A 58 4.11 7.01 -1.70
CA TYR A 58 3.25 8.15 -1.95
C TYR A 58 3.41 8.59 -3.40
N LEU A 59 2.43 9.33 -3.92
CA LEU A 59 2.53 9.92 -5.26
C LEU A 59 3.49 11.09 -5.19
N LYS A 60 4.60 11.02 -5.93
CA LYS A 60 5.43 12.19 -6.17
C LYS A 60 4.71 13.07 -7.21
N LYS A 61 4.45 14.32 -6.85
CA LYS A 61 3.86 15.32 -7.74
C LYS A 61 4.81 15.62 -8.90
#